data_AF-A0A059C4T1-F1
#
_entry.id   AF-A0A059C4T1-F1
#
_cell.length_a   1.000
_cell.length_b   1.000
_cell.length_c   1.000
_cell.angle_alpha   90.00
_cell.angle_beta   90.00
_cell.angle_gamma   90.00
#
_symmetry.space_group_name_H-M   'P 1'
#
loop_
_entity.id
_entity.type
_entity.pdbx_description
1 polymer ?
#
loop_
_entity_poly.entity_id
_entity_poly.type
_entity_poly.pdbx_seq_one_letter_code
_entity_poly.pdbx_strand_id
1 'polypeptide(L)'
;KGLPPCEVTQLTLAYEYCKKNESANALLILERLENKLWIRTVNTLVRKLCSEKKVGMAALFFHKLTDKETRVDRVTLAAFMTACYESNKYALLSDLTKRIREGNAATPNLVDAST
;
A
#
# COMPACT_ATOMS: atom_id res chain seq x y z
N LYS A 1 4.57 -14.44 -28.18
CA LYS A 1 4.76 -14.35 -26.70
C LYS A 1 5.51 -13.05 -26.44
N GLY A 2 4.89 -12.08 -25.76
CA GLY A 2 5.48 -10.77 -25.50
C GLY A 2 6.24 -10.76 -24.18
N LEU A 3 7.23 -9.87 -24.06
CA LEU A 3 7.95 -9.63 -22.81
C LEU A 3 6.96 -9.18 -21.73
N PRO A 4 7.09 -9.65 -20.48
CA PRO A 4 6.30 -9.11 -19.38
C PRO A 4 6.57 -7.60 -19.29
N PRO A 5 5.53 -6.75 -19.20
CA PRO A 5 5.74 -5.30 -19.11
C PRO A 5 6.62 -4.99 -17.89
N CYS A 6 7.60 -4.11 -18.04
CA CYS A 6 8.51 -3.76 -16.95
C CYS A 6 7.76 -3.05 -15.81
N GLU A 7 8.39 -2.97 -14.64
CA GLU A 7 7.83 -2.33 -13.43
C GLU A 7 7.20 -0.96 -13.72
N VAL A 8 7.90 -0.14 -14.51
CA VAL A 8 7.46 1.22 -14.87
C VAL A 8 6.16 1.20 -15.66
N THR A 9 5.99 0.27 -16.61
CA THR A 9 4.77 0.14 -17.40
C THR A 9 3.58 -0.24 -16.51
N GLN A 10 3.80 -1.18 -15.59
CA GLN A 10 2.76 -1.69 -14.68
C GLN A 10 2.32 -0.61 -13.69
N LEU A 11 3.28 0.12 -13.11
CA LEU A 11 3.00 1.29 -12.27
C LEU A 11 2.22 2.36 -13.03
N THR A 12 2.66 2.70 -14.24
CA THR A 12 2.04 3.74 -15.05
C THR A 12 0.60 3.36 -15.39
N LEU A 13 0.36 2.12 -15.82
CA LEU A 13 -0.98 1.64 -16.16
C LEU A 13 -1.90 1.63 -14.93
N ALA A 14 -1.43 1.11 -13.80
CA ALA A 14 -2.19 1.13 -12.55
C ALA A 14 -2.52 2.56 -12.10
N TYR A 15 -1.58 3.49 -12.23
CA TYR A 15 -1.79 4.89 -11.90
C TYR A 15 -2.81 5.57 -12.84
N GLU A 16 -2.80 5.27 -14.15
CA GLU A 16 -3.82 5.79 -15.07
C GLU A 16 -5.23 5.29 -14.73
N TYR A 17 -5.37 4.03 -14.31
CA TYR A 17 -6.64 3.53 -13.76
C TYR A 17 -7.03 4.26 -12.46
N CYS A 18 -6.07 4.54 -11.58
CA CYS A 18 -6.34 5.30 -10.36
C CYS A 18 -6.84 6.73 -10.65
N LYS A 19 -6.34 7.39 -11.70
CA LYS A 19 -6.83 8.71 -12.13
C LYS A 19 -8.30 8.68 -12.57
N LYS A 20 -8.77 7.54 -13.06
CA LYS A 20 -10.17 7.29 -13.42
C LYS A 20 -11.02 6.78 -12.25
N ASN A 21 -10.44 6.68 -11.04
CA ASN A 21 -11.04 6.04 -9.87
C ASN A 21 -11.38 4.54 -10.07
N GLU A 22 -10.70 3.87 -10.99
CA GLU A 22 -10.88 2.45 -11.32
C GLU A 22 -9.91 1.57 -10.50
N SER A 23 -10.06 1.55 -9.18
CA SER A 23 -9.17 0.80 -8.27
C SER A 23 -9.14 -0.71 -8.56
N ALA A 24 -10.28 -1.29 -8.95
CA ALA A 24 -10.36 -2.71 -9.29
C ALA A 24 -9.48 -3.07 -10.50
N ASN A 25 -9.54 -2.27 -11.57
CA ASN A 25 -8.70 -2.48 -12.76
C ASN A 25 -7.22 -2.28 -12.43
N ALA A 26 -6.89 -1.26 -11.63
CA ALA A 26 -5.53 -1.07 -11.15
C ALA A 26 -5.02 -2.28 -10.35
N LEU A 27 -5.81 -2.85 -9.45
CA LEU A 27 -5.46 -4.05 -8.70
C LEU A 27 -5.26 -5.27 -9.61
N LEU A 28 -6.14 -5.50 -10.59
CA LEU A 28 -6.02 -6.61 -11.54
C LEU A 28 -4.72 -6.56 -12.35
N ILE A 29 -4.24 -5.37 -12.68
CA ILE A 29 -2.95 -5.17 -13.33
C ILE A 29 -1.82 -5.52 -12.37
N LEU A 30 -1.88 -5.01 -11.14
CA LEU A 30 -0.83 -5.22 -10.14
C LEU A 30 -0.75 -6.68 -9.69
N GLU A 31 -1.86 -7.40 -9.53
CA GLU A 31 -1.89 -8.79 -9.08
C GLU A 31 -1.15 -9.78 -10.00
N ARG A 32 -0.82 -9.36 -11.23
CA ARG A 32 0.01 -10.14 -12.16
C ARG A 32 1.51 -10.07 -11.83
N LEU A 33 1.91 -9.20 -10.91
CA LEU A 33 3.30 -9.04 -10.49
C LEU A 33 3.68 -10.07 -9.43
N GLU A 34 4.94 -10.51 -9.47
CA GLU A 34 5.54 -11.25 -8.38
C GLU A 34 5.50 -10.44 -7.07
N ASN A 35 5.41 -11.13 -5.93
CA ASN A 35 5.16 -10.48 -4.64
C ASN A 35 6.13 -9.31 -4.33
N LYS A 36 7.44 -9.52 -4.49
CA LYS A 36 8.44 -8.46 -4.26
C LYS A 36 8.22 -7.23 -5.15
N LEU A 37 7.87 -7.46 -6.42
CA LEU A 37 7.62 -6.39 -7.38
C LEU A 37 6.29 -5.69 -7.10
N TRP A 38 5.27 -6.44 -6.71
CA TRP A 38 3.98 -5.93 -6.26
C TRP A 38 4.16 -4.96 -5.09
N ILE A 39 4.90 -5.37 -4.04
CA ILE A 39 5.17 -4.55 -2.85
C ILE A 39 5.86 -3.24 -3.24
N ARG A 40 6.90 -3.31 -4.06
CA ARG A 40 7.65 -2.12 -4.52
C ARG A 40 6.78 -1.17 -5.36
N THR A 41 5.98 -1.74 -6.26
CA THR A 41 5.07 -0.98 -7.14
C THR A 41 3.98 -0.29 -6.33
N VAL A 42 3.35 -1.00 -5.39
CA VAL A 42 2.28 -0.46 -4.54
C VAL A 42 2.81 0.63 -3.60
N ASN A 43 3.98 0.44 -2.98
CA ASN A 43 4.61 1.49 -2.18
C ASN A 43 4.80 2.79 -3.00
N THR A 44 5.27 2.66 -4.24
CA THR A 44 5.45 3.80 -5.15
C THR A 44 4.12 4.45 -5.53
N LEU A 45 3.11 3.64 -5.85
CA LEU A 45 1.77 4.11 -6.20
C LEU A 45 1.10 4.86 -5.02
N VAL A 46 1.20 4.32 -3.80
CA VAL A 46 0.69 4.96 -2.57
C VAL A 46 1.33 6.33 -2.38
N ARG A 47 2.67 6.43 -2.44
CA ARG A 47 3.38 7.71 -2.32
C ARG A 47 2.94 8.71 -3.38
N LYS A 48 2.81 8.27 -4.63
CA LYS A 48 2.36 9.11 -5.75
C LYS A 48 0.94 9.63 -5.52
N LEU A 49 0.00 8.78 -5.11
CA LEU A 49 -1.37 9.18 -4.80
C LEU A 49 -1.45 10.13 -3.61
N CYS A 50 -0.62 9.92 -2.57
CA CYS A 50 -0.51 10.82 -1.43
C CYS A 50 -0.04 12.22 -1.85
N SER A 51 1.00 12.29 -2.71
CA SER A 51 1.51 13.57 -3.23
C SER A 51 0.48 14.36 -4.05
N GLU A 52 -0.57 13.69 -4.54
CA GLU A 52 -1.66 14.28 -5.30
C GLU A 52 -2.94 14.47 -4.48
N LYS A 53 -2.87 14.29 -3.16
CA LYS A 53 -4.00 14.37 -2.22
C LYS A 53 -5.14 13.39 -2.54
N LYS A 54 -4.87 12.32 -3.31
CA LYS A 54 -5.81 11.22 -3.59
C LYS A 54 -5.80 10.19 -2.46
N VAL A 55 -5.97 10.66 -1.23
CA VAL A 55 -5.75 9.87 0.00
C VAL A 55 -6.70 8.67 0.10
N GLY A 56 -7.94 8.79 -0.36
CA GLY A 56 -8.89 7.67 -0.38
C GLY A 56 -8.41 6.51 -1.25
N MET A 57 -7.90 6.80 -2.45
CA MET A 57 -7.32 5.79 -3.32
C MET A 57 -6.02 5.23 -2.73
N ALA A 58 -5.17 6.08 -2.15
CA ALA A 58 -3.95 5.63 -1.49
C ALA A 58 -4.26 4.64 -0.35
N ALA A 59 -5.30 4.90 0.45
CA ALA A 59 -5.70 4.03 1.56
C ALA A 59 -6.11 2.62 1.08
N LEU A 60 -6.82 2.51 -0.04
CA LEU A 60 -7.21 1.22 -0.61
C LEU A 60 -5.99 0.34 -0.91
N PHE A 61 -4.97 0.91 -1.57
CA PHE A 61 -3.75 0.17 -1.87
C PHE A 61 -2.90 -0.08 -0.63
N PHE A 62 -2.87 0.84 0.33
CA PHE A 62 -2.14 0.66 1.58
C PHE A 62 -2.76 -0.48 2.42
N HIS A 63 -4.09 -0.60 2.49
CA HIS A 63 -4.72 -1.76 3.13
C HIS A 63 -4.28 -3.08 2.50
N LYS A 64 -4.29 -3.15 1.17
CA LYS A 64 -3.79 -4.35 0.47
C LYS A 64 -2.31 -4.60 0.74
N LEU A 65 -1.52 -3.55 0.90
CA LEU A 65 -0.10 -3.68 1.24
C LEU A 65 0.08 -4.26 2.64
N THR A 66 -0.69 -3.80 3.63
CA THR A 66 -0.64 -4.34 4.99
C THR A 66 -1.10 -5.78 5.09
N ASP A 67 -1.96 -6.24 4.16
CA ASP A 67 -2.38 -7.64 4.09
C ASP A 67 -1.23 -8.56 3.61
N LYS A 68 -0.27 -8.03 2.82
CA LYS A 68 0.81 -8.81 2.21
C LYS A 68 2.18 -8.62 2.86
N GLU A 69 2.39 -7.50 3.55
CA GLU A 69 3.68 -7.13 4.13
C GLU A 69 3.51 -6.66 5.57
N THR A 70 4.16 -7.36 6.49
CA THR A 70 4.12 -7.06 7.92
C THR A 70 4.88 -5.78 8.25
N ARG A 71 6.01 -5.52 7.56
CA ARG A 71 6.86 -4.34 7.80
C ARG A 71 6.73 -3.35 6.65
N VAL A 72 5.73 -2.49 6.75
CA VAL A 72 5.49 -1.42 5.79
C VAL A 72 6.66 -0.44 5.71
N ASP A 73 6.92 0.04 4.49
CA ASP A 73 7.98 1.00 4.23
C ASP A 73 7.75 2.33 4.98
N ARG A 74 8.76 2.76 5.74
CA ARG A 74 8.66 3.96 6.61
C ARG A 74 8.38 5.23 5.80
N VAL A 75 8.96 5.34 4.61
CA VAL A 75 8.75 6.52 3.74
C VAL A 75 7.29 6.55 3.26
N THR A 76 6.75 5.40 2.86
CA THR A 76 5.36 5.28 2.43
C THR A 76 4.38 5.57 3.58
N LEU A 77 4.66 5.06 4.78
CA LEU A 77 3.87 5.35 5.97
C LEU A 77 3.87 6.85 6.33
N ALA A 78 5.04 7.49 6.32
CA ALA A 78 5.17 8.93 6.59
C ALA A 78 4.42 9.76 5.54
N ALA A 79 4.56 9.44 4.25
CA ALA A 79 3.84 10.12 3.17
C ALA A 79 2.32 10.02 3.33
N PHE A 80 1.81 8.84 3.70
CA PHE A 80 0.39 8.64 3.94
C PHE A 80 -0.12 9.39 5.17
N MET A 81 0.65 9.37 6.27
CA MET A 81 0.36 10.16 7.46
C MET A 81 0.19 11.64 7.10
N THR A 82 1.22 12.25 6.49
CA THR A 82 1.20 13.67 6.10
C THR A 82 0.00 13.98 5.22
N ALA A 83 -0.25 13.18 4.18
CA ALA A 83 -1.38 13.41 3.28
C ALA A 83 -2.75 13.31 4.00
N CYS A 84 -2.89 12.40 4.98
CA CYS A 84 -4.10 12.32 5.80
C CYS A 84 -4.30 13.57 6.66
N TYR A 85 -3.25 14.07 7.31
CA TYR A 85 -3.30 15.30 8.10
C TYR A 85 -3.71 16.49 7.22
N GLU A 86 -3.02 16.70 6.09
CA GLU A 86 -3.30 17.79 5.17
C GLU A 86 -4.70 17.74 4.53
N SER A 87 -5.28 16.54 4.41
CA SER A 87 -6.59 16.32 3.81
C SER A 87 -7.71 16.11 4.83
N ASN A 88 -7.43 16.28 6.13
CA ASN A 88 -8.36 16.00 7.24
C ASN A 88 -8.96 14.58 7.22
N LYS A 89 -8.22 13.59 6.71
CA LYS A 89 -8.63 12.18 6.59
C LYS A 89 -8.14 11.33 7.77
N TYR A 90 -8.27 11.84 8.99
CA TYR A 90 -7.76 11.20 10.21
C TYR A 90 -8.29 9.79 10.44
N ALA A 91 -9.54 9.51 10.05
CA ALA A 91 -10.15 8.19 10.17
C ALA A 91 -9.43 7.12 9.33
N LEU A 92 -8.90 7.47 8.15
CA LEU A 92 -8.14 6.54 7.33
C LEU A 92 -6.78 6.23 7.97
N LEU A 93 -6.15 7.23 8.57
CA LEU A 93 -4.89 7.07 9.28
C LEU A 93 -5.03 6.20 10.54
N SER A 94 -6.06 6.47 11.35
CA SER A 94 -6.28 5.71 12.59
C SER A 94 -6.56 4.24 12.30
N ASP A 95 -7.40 3.97 11.30
CA ASP A 95 -7.70 2.62 10.85
C ASP A 95 -6.46 1.88 10.33
N LEU A 96 -5.66 2.51 9.45
CA LEU A 96 -4.44 1.88 8.93
C LEU A 96 -3.40 1.63 10.03
N THR A 97 -3.21 2.57 10.94
CA THR A 97 -2.24 2.44 12.05
C THR A 97 -2.64 1.32 13.00
N LYS A 98 -3.95 1.17 13.26
CA LYS A 98 -4.50 0.05 14.03
C LYS A 98 -4.17 -1.29 13.36
N ARG A 99 -4.43 -1.42 12.05
CA ARG A 99 -4.09 -2.64 11.31
C ARG A 99 -2.62 -2.99 11.35
N ILE A 100 -1.72 -2.01 11.17
CA ILE A 100 -0.26 -2.25 11.24
C ILE A 100 0.14 -2.74 12.64
N ARG A 101 -0.46 -2.19 13.70
CA ARG A 101 -0.21 -2.63 15.07
C ARG A 101 -0.71 -4.06 15.32
N GLU A 102 -1.93 -4.37 14.87
CA GLU A 102 -2.54 -5.69 15.04
C GLU A 102 -1.85 -6.76 14.20
N GLY A 103 -1.46 -6.44 12.97
CA GLY A 103 -0.64 -7.32 12.12
C GLY A 103 0.74 -7.61 12.71
N ASN A 104 1.33 -6.65 13.44
CA ASN A 104 2.57 -6.86 14.20
C ASN A 104 2.35 -7.60 15.54
N ALA A 105 1.14 -7.59 16.09
CA ALA A 105 0.80 -8.30 17.34
C ALA A 105 0.40 -9.77 17.10
N ALA A 106 0.03 -10.13 15.87
CA ALA A 106 -0.37 -11.49 15.50
C ALA A 106 0.79 -12.50 15.37
N THR A 107 2.04 -12.08 15.61
CA THR A 107 3.13 -13.01 15.92
C THR A 107 3.24 -13.14 17.44
N PRO A 108 2.77 -14.24 18.06
CA PRO A 108 3.13 -14.52 19.44
C PRO A 108 4.65 -14.65 19.46
N ASN A 109 5.32 -13.80 20.21
CA ASN A 109 6.68 -14.06 20.63
C ASN A 109 6.65 -15.40 21.39
N LEU A 110 7.08 -16.47 20.74
CA LEU A 110 7.43 -17.74 21.40
C LEU A 110 8.74 -17.53 22.16
N VAL A 111 8.74 -16.64 23.15
CA VAL A 111 9.82 -16.47 24.13
C VAL A 111 9.23 -16.04 25.47
N ASP A 112 8.42 -16.91 26.07
CA ASP A 112 8.47 -17.11 27.53
C ASP A 112 7.82 -18.45 27.90
N ALA A 113 8.57 -19.53 27.72
CA ALA A 113 8.28 -20.82 28.31
C ALA A 113 9.61 -21.47 28.64
N SER A 114 10.36 -20.90 29.59
CA SER A 114 11.40 -21.57 30.40
C SER A 114 12.04 -20.53 31.34
N THR A 115 11.54 -20.41 32.56
CA THR A 115 12.34 -20.43 33.80
C THR A 115 11.43 -20.85 34.95
#